data_AF-A0A1Q8DMW9-F1
#
_entry.id   AF-A0A1Q8DMW9-F1
#
_cell.length_a   1.000
_cell.length_b   1.000
_cell.length_c   1.000
_cell.angle_alpha   90.00
_cell.angle_beta   90.00
_cell.angle_gamma   90.00
#
_symmetry.space_group_name_H-M   'P 1'
#
loop_
_entity.id
_entity.type
_entity.pdbx_description
1 polymer ?
#
loop_
_entity_poly.entity_id
_entity_poly.type
_entity_poly.pdbx_seq_one_letter_code
_entity_poly.pdbx_strand_id
1 'polypeptide(L)'
;MGGFLYLALSTQPQTHAQSRQHNYQQHTPTLTQTGLGGQHLAERLTQLATGLGRQVNGHKAIKAQLETIAEEQQTKTHQSTPFTLIDSAADSSYVSEDTLIQRSMGEMITTTQANMMISSGETHNQISSESLNIVADGQFSMTNAKDNITLSAHTGKLEATAKQDVNIASSTKEVEVVATNKITLTAGGASITLDGANITIAAKQFTEKAGKHSKAGGGMDGLGLLGLPSKSIETDDNLRIVYDEGFIIVDEDTQEPIPNCHYKITKPDGTTEMGITDKYGKTKVIESYTIEELKIEVKS
;
A
#
# COMPACT_ATOMS: atom_id res chain seq x y z
N MET A 1 61.53 26.40 -4.58
CA MET A 1 60.15 26.63 -5.09
C MET A 1 59.81 25.46 -5.98
N GLY A 2 58.93 24.55 -5.55
CA GLY A 2 58.44 23.47 -6.40
C GLY A 2 57.43 24.06 -7.39
N GLY A 3 57.67 23.91 -8.69
CA GLY A 3 56.69 24.27 -9.70
C GLY A 3 55.54 23.27 -9.69
N PHE A 4 54.31 23.75 -9.62
CA PHE A 4 53.12 22.92 -9.80
C PHE A 4 52.92 22.66 -11.31
N LEU A 5 52.58 21.42 -11.67
CA LEU A 5 52.29 21.02 -13.05
C LEU A 5 50.80 21.19 -13.35
N TYR A 6 50.49 21.84 -14.47
CA TYR A 6 49.13 22.14 -14.93
C TYR A 6 48.95 21.67 -16.38
N LEU A 7 47.81 21.08 -16.69
CA LEU A 7 47.46 20.67 -18.06
C LEU A 7 46.06 21.15 -18.43
N ALA A 8 45.96 22.07 -19.39
CA ALA A 8 44.69 22.44 -20.01
C ALA A 8 44.71 22.09 -21.50
N LEU A 9 43.65 21.40 -21.93
CA LEU A 9 43.39 21.05 -23.32
C LEU A 9 42.09 21.76 -23.73
N SER A 10 42.19 22.75 -24.62
CA SER A 10 41.02 23.50 -25.11
C SER A 10 41.05 23.68 -26.62
N THR A 11 39.88 23.52 -27.27
CA THR A 11 39.68 23.81 -28.70
C THR A 11 39.11 25.21 -28.95
N GLN A 12 38.93 26.03 -27.90
CA GLN A 12 38.40 27.38 -28.06
C GLN A 12 39.34 28.25 -28.91
N PRO A 13 38.80 29.06 -29.85
CA PRO A 13 39.61 29.89 -30.73
C PRO A 13 40.39 30.93 -29.92
N GLN A 14 41.67 31.13 -30.27
CA GLN A 14 42.56 32.11 -29.65
C GLN A 14 43.04 33.14 -30.69
N THR A 15 43.09 34.40 -30.27
CA THR A 15 43.73 35.49 -31.02
C THR A 15 45.25 35.39 -30.95
N HIS A 16 45.94 36.05 -31.89
CA HIS A 16 47.40 36.01 -32.01
C HIS A 16 48.16 36.60 -30.80
N ALA A 17 47.52 37.47 -30.02
CA ALA A 17 48.06 37.99 -28.77
C ALA A 17 47.89 36.99 -27.60
N GLN A 18 46.81 36.22 -27.64
CA GLN A 18 46.45 35.21 -26.64
C GLN A 18 47.40 33.98 -26.71
N SER A 19 47.83 33.56 -27.90
CA SER A 19 48.74 32.41 -28.06
C SER A 19 50.16 32.60 -27.49
N ARG A 20 50.53 33.82 -27.06
CA ARG A 20 51.87 34.16 -26.54
C ARG A 20 51.96 34.24 -25.01
N GLN A 21 50.84 34.11 -24.29
CA GLN A 21 50.81 34.01 -22.84
C GLN A 21 50.38 32.59 -22.43
N HIS A 22 50.83 32.09 -21.27
CA HIS A 22 50.26 30.86 -20.68
C HIS A 22 48.78 31.14 -20.35
N ASN A 23 47.90 30.67 -21.23
CA ASN A 23 46.66 31.35 -21.62
C ASN A 23 45.44 31.01 -20.74
N TYR A 24 45.63 30.80 -19.44
CA TYR A 24 44.56 30.39 -18.53
C TYR A 24 43.55 31.51 -18.24
N GLN A 25 43.97 32.78 -18.32
CA GLN A 25 43.16 33.96 -17.93
C GLN A 25 41.99 34.31 -18.86
N GLN A 26 41.85 33.63 -20.00
CA GLN A 26 40.89 34.00 -21.05
C GLN A 26 39.82 32.91 -21.31
N HIS A 27 40.01 31.69 -20.79
CA HIS A 27 38.99 30.63 -20.81
C HIS A 27 37.87 30.86 -19.77
N THR A 28 38.05 31.86 -18.92
CA THR A 28 37.22 32.25 -17.78
C THR A 28 35.74 32.46 -18.15
N PRO A 29 35.34 33.19 -19.20
CA PRO A 29 33.91 33.50 -19.42
C PRO A 29 33.09 32.24 -19.72
N THR A 30 33.56 31.41 -20.65
CA THR A 30 32.86 30.18 -21.06
C THR A 30 32.91 29.13 -19.96
N LEU A 31 34.06 28.93 -19.29
CA LEU A 31 34.19 28.02 -18.14
C LEU A 31 33.34 28.47 -16.95
N THR A 32 33.25 29.77 -16.70
CA THR A 32 32.38 30.33 -15.66
C THR A 32 30.92 30.11 -16.06
N GLN A 33 30.54 30.29 -17.33
CA GLN A 33 29.16 30.10 -17.76
C GLN A 33 28.72 28.62 -17.79
N THR A 34 29.53 27.71 -18.35
CA THR A 34 29.22 26.27 -18.38
C THR A 34 29.39 25.63 -17.00
N GLY A 35 30.42 26.04 -16.24
CA GLY A 35 30.65 25.63 -14.86
C GLY A 35 29.53 26.06 -13.92
N LEU A 36 29.18 27.35 -13.89
CA LEU A 36 28.06 27.86 -13.08
C LEU A 36 26.72 27.27 -13.52
N GLY A 37 26.49 27.11 -14.84
CA GLY A 37 25.29 26.45 -15.35
C GLY A 37 25.16 25.00 -14.89
N GLY A 38 26.25 24.24 -14.93
CA GLY A 38 26.34 22.88 -14.39
C GLY A 38 26.14 22.82 -12.86
N GLN A 39 26.69 23.80 -12.13
CA GLN A 39 26.49 23.94 -10.69
C GLN A 39 25.03 24.19 -10.33
N HIS A 40 24.37 25.18 -10.95
CA HIS A 40 22.96 25.48 -10.70
C HIS A 40 22.05 24.29 -11.02
N LEU A 41 22.38 23.51 -12.05
CA LEU A 41 21.65 22.28 -12.32
C LEU A 41 21.83 21.27 -11.18
N ALA A 42 23.07 20.99 -10.78
CA ALA A 42 23.35 20.06 -9.70
C ALA A 42 22.72 20.52 -8.37
N GLU A 43 22.68 21.82 -8.08
CA GLU A 43 21.98 22.41 -6.93
C GLU A 43 20.49 22.10 -6.97
N ARG A 44 19.83 22.43 -8.09
CA ARG A 44 18.39 22.19 -8.25
C ARG A 44 18.02 20.71 -8.15
N LEU A 45 18.82 19.82 -8.74
CA LEU A 45 18.59 18.37 -8.66
C LEU A 45 18.84 17.83 -7.24
N THR A 46 19.83 18.36 -6.53
CA THR A 46 20.05 18.03 -5.11
C THR A 46 18.89 18.50 -4.24
N GLN A 47 18.37 19.70 -4.50
CA GLN A 47 17.19 20.25 -3.81
C GLN A 47 15.93 19.41 -4.09
N LEU A 48 15.71 18.98 -5.34
CA LEU A 48 14.63 18.05 -5.69
C LEU A 48 14.73 16.76 -4.86
N ALA A 49 15.89 16.11 -4.86
CA ALA A 49 16.09 14.88 -4.09
C ALA A 49 15.87 15.10 -2.59
N THR A 50 16.39 16.19 -2.04
CA THR A 50 16.22 16.57 -0.63
C THR A 50 14.76 16.84 -0.29
N GLY A 51 14.03 17.55 -1.16
CA GLY A 51 12.60 17.82 -1.01
C GLY A 51 11.74 16.56 -1.04
N LEU A 52 12.22 15.50 -1.69
CA LEU A 52 11.64 14.16 -1.69
C LEU A 52 12.16 13.26 -0.55
N GLY A 53 12.87 13.83 0.43
CA GLY A 53 13.39 13.12 1.60
C GLY A 53 14.59 12.19 1.30
N ARG A 54 15.22 12.32 0.13
CA ARG A 54 16.43 11.55 -0.22
C ARG A 54 17.68 12.31 0.22
N GLN A 55 18.58 11.62 0.91
CA GLN A 55 19.87 12.19 1.30
C GLN A 55 20.83 12.12 0.12
N VAL A 56 21.32 13.28 -0.32
CA VAL A 56 22.36 13.40 -1.34
C VAL A 56 23.53 14.15 -0.72
N ASN A 57 24.58 13.41 -0.39
CA ASN A 57 25.81 13.97 0.17
C ASN A 57 26.74 14.48 -0.95
N GLY A 58 27.65 15.40 -0.63
CA GLY A 58 28.75 15.82 -1.52
C GLY A 58 28.53 17.11 -2.30
N HIS A 59 27.29 17.53 -2.59
CA HIS A 59 27.03 18.71 -3.43
C HIS A 59 27.69 20.01 -2.91
N LYS A 60 27.77 20.19 -1.58
CA LYS A 60 28.40 21.37 -0.95
C LYS A 60 29.93 21.43 -1.17
N ALA A 61 30.62 20.29 -1.16
CA ALA A 61 32.07 20.24 -1.34
C ALA A 61 32.46 20.61 -2.78
N ILE A 62 31.67 20.15 -3.74
CA ILE A 62 31.86 20.45 -5.17
C ILE A 62 31.52 21.90 -5.50
N LYS A 63 30.42 22.43 -4.93
CA LYS A 63 30.10 23.85 -5.06
C LYS A 63 31.30 24.70 -4.62
N ALA A 64 31.82 24.43 -3.42
CA ALA A 64 32.97 25.15 -2.88
C ALA A 64 34.23 24.98 -3.75
N GLN A 65 34.52 23.78 -4.27
CA GLN A 65 35.67 23.56 -5.15
C GLN A 65 35.54 24.28 -6.49
N LEU A 66 34.38 24.21 -7.15
CA LEU A 66 34.14 24.87 -8.43
C LEU A 66 34.10 26.40 -8.29
N GLU A 67 33.52 26.92 -7.19
CA GLU A 67 33.62 28.35 -6.84
C GLU A 67 35.07 28.76 -6.60
N THR A 68 35.85 27.95 -5.85
CA THR A 68 37.29 28.21 -5.64
C THR A 68 38.05 28.19 -6.96
N ILE A 69 37.80 27.22 -7.85
CA ILE A 69 38.42 27.17 -9.18
C ILE A 69 38.03 28.42 -9.98
N ALA A 70 36.76 28.80 -10.02
CA ALA A 70 36.30 30.00 -10.73
C ALA A 70 36.96 31.28 -10.18
N GLU A 71 37.01 31.44 -8.85
CA GLU A 71 37.66 32.56 -8.17
C GLU A 71 39.18 32.59 -8.42
N GLU A 72 39.86 31.44 -8.34
CA GLU A 72 41.30 31.33 -8.64
C GLU A 72 41.60 31.65 -10.11
N GLN A 73 40.76 31.20 -11.05
CA GLN A 73 40.88 31.52 -12.47
C GLN A 73 40.63 33.01 -12.76
N GLN A 74 39.80 33.68 -11.96
CA GLN A 74 39.47 35.09 -12.13
C GLN A 74 40.48 36.04 -11.48
N THR A 75 41.19 35.60 -10.42
CA THR A 75 41.98 36.50 -9.57
C THR A 75 43.49 36.22 -9.54
N LYS A 76 43.98 35.05 -9.97
CA LYS A 76 45.42 34.69 -9.89
C LYS A 76 46.04 34.43 -11.27
N THR A 77 47.27 34.88 -11.48
CA THR A 77 48.12 34.53 -12.65
C THR A 77 48.76 33.14 -12.53
N HIS A 78 48.73 32.55 -11.33
CA HIS A 78 49.26 31.24 -11.00
C HIS A 78 48.29 30.54 -10.05
N GLN A 79 47.80 29.37 -10.45
CA GLN A 79 46.95 28.56 -9.59
C GLN A 79 47.78 27.89 -8.50
N SER A 80 47.12 27.50 -7.40
CA SER A 80 47.80 26.99 -6.20
C SER A 80 47.71 25.46 -6.07
N THR A 81 46.89 24.79 -6.88
CA THR A 81 46.69 23.32 -6.85
C THR A 81 46.71 22.71 -8.26
N PRO A 82 47.44 21.60 -8.50
CA PRO A 82 47.52 20.99 -9.82
C PRO A 82 46.16 20.40 -10.24
N PHE A 83 45.72 20.68 -11.47
CA PHE A 83 44.50 20.11 -12.05
C PHE A 83 44.71 19.86 -13.56
N THR A 84 43.82 19.04 -14.12
CA THR A 84 43.67 18.87 -15.56
C THR A 84 42.30 19.36 -15.98
N LEU A 85 42.24 20.18 -17.03
CA LEU A 85 41.00 20.68 -17.62
C LEU A 85 40.93 20.28 -19.10
N ILE A 86 39.82 19.66 -19.48
CA ILE A 86 39.48 19.39 -20.88
C ILE A 86 38.22 20.19 -21.18
N ASP A 87 38.32 21.09 -22.15
CA ASP A 87 37.25 22.00 -22.55
C ASP A 87 37.15 22.02 -24.08
N SER A 88 35.93 22.12 -24.61
CA SER A 88 35.68 22.20 -26.05
C SER A 88 34.51 23.12 -26.30
N ALA A 89 34.64 24.02 -27.28
CA ALA A 89 33.53 24.87 -27.70
C ALA A 89 32.44 24.08 -28.46
N ALA A 90 32.76 22.85 -28.87
CA ALA A 90 31.91 21.95 -29.62
C ALA A 90 31.92 20.58 -28.90
N ASP A 91 31.99 19.49 -29.66
CA ASP A 91 31.93 18.14 -29.11
C ASP A 91 33.26 17.71 -28.48
N SER A 92 33.17 16.73 -27.58
CA SER A 92 34.31 15.99 -27.03
C SER A 92 33.93 14.52 -26.95
N SER A 93 34.85 13.62 -27.30
CA SER A 93 34.59 12.17 -27.29
C SER A 93 35.78 11.41 -26.72
N TYR A 94 35.49 10.35 -25.98
CA TYR A 94 36.46 9.41 -25.44
C TYR A 94 36.12 8.02 -25.99
N VAL A 95 36.98 7.48 -26.85
CA VAL A 95 36.75 6.22 -27.57
C VAL A 95 37.95 5.29 -27.37
N SER A 96 37.68 4.01 -27.16
CA SER A 96 38.66 2.93 -27.02
C SER A 96 38.13 1.68 -27.72
N GLU A 97 39.02 0.85 -28.29
CA GLU A 97 38.64 -0.43 -28.90
C GLU A 97 38.42 -1.54 -27.86
N ASP A 98 38.98 -1.37 -26.67
CA ASP A 98 38.93 -2.36 -25.57
C ASP A 98 38.25 -1.74 -24.36
N THR A 99 39.02 -1.16 -23.43
CA THR A 99 38.52 -0.73 -22.13
C THR A 99 38.73 0.77 -21.95
N LEU A 100 37.72 1.45 -21.38
CA LEU A 100 37.80 2.84 -20.91
C LEU A 100 37.44 2.89 -19.42
N ILE A 101 38.35 3.38 -18.58
CA ILE A 101 38.16 3.45 -17.12
C ILE A 101 38.11 4.91 -16.69
N GLN A 102 37.02 5.30 -16.02
CA GLN A 102 36.91 6.55 -15.28
C GLN A 102 36.90 6.23 -13.79
N ARG A 103 37.86 6.77 -13.03
CA ARG A 103 37.98 6.49 -11.59
C ARG A 103 38.41 7.75 -10.82
N SER A 104 37.78 7.98 -9.67
CA SER A 104 38.17 8.96 -8.66
C SER A 104 38.35 8.25 -7.32
N MET A 105 39.30 8.70 -6.50
CA MET A 105 39.45 8.23 -5.10
C MET A 105 38.57 9.03 -4.14
N GLY A 106 38.14 10.22 -4.54
CA GLY A 106 37.18 11.03 -3.81
C GLY A 106 35.83 10.97 -4.50
N GLU A 107 35.31 12.13 -4.88
CA GLU A 107 34.01 12.26 -5.52
C GLU A 107 34.13 12.19 -7.05
N MET A 108 33.07 11.73 -7.72
CA MET A 108 32.90 11.79 -9.16
C MET A 108 31.48 12.27 -9.44
N ILE A 109 31.34 13.29 -10.29
CA ILE A 109 30.04 13.79 -10.76
C ILE A 109 30.03 13.78 -12.27
N THR A 110 28.89 13.39 -12.83
CA THR A 110 28.57 13.58 -14.24
C THR A 110 27.25 14.34 -14.35
N THR A 111 27.23 15.44 -15.08
CA THR A 111 26.04 16.26 -15.32
C THR A 111 25.87 16.54 -16.80
N THR A 112 24.63 16.71 -17.24
CA THR A 112 24.26 17.20 -18.58
C THR A 112 23.06 18.12 -18.43
N GLN A 113 23.02 19.22 -19.17
CA GLN A 113 21.89 20.16 -19.13
C GLN A 113 20.64 19.64 -19.86
N ALA A 114 20.86 18.81 -20.87
CA ALA A 114 19.79 18.23 -21.68
C ALA A 114 19.65 16.73 -21.36
N ASN A 115 19.87 15.86 -22.34
CA ASN A 115 19.64 14.43 -22.19
C ASN A 115 20.93 13.70 -21.79
N MET A 116 20.81 12.71 -20.90
CA MET A 116 21.85 11.72 -20.60
C MET A 116 21.40 10.37 -21.15
N MET A 117 22.24 9.72 -21.95
CA MET A 117 22.01 8.35 -22.40
C MET A 117 23.17 7.47 -21.93
N ILE A 118 22.84 6.39 -21.23
CA ILE A 118 23.78 5.36 -20.80
C ILE A 118 23.25 4.04 -21.34
N SER A 119 24.06 3.31 -22.10
CA SER A 119 23.64 2.09 -22.76
C SER A 119 24.77 1.06 -22.76
N SER A 120 24.40 -0.22 -22.76
CA SER A 120 25.31 -1.37 -22.79
C SER A 120 24.79 -2.40 -23.78
N GLY A 121 25.68 -3.02 -24.57
CA GLY A 121 25.31 -4.10 -25.49
C GLY A 121 24.96 -5.42 -24.79
N GLU A 122 25.56 -5.65 -23.61
CA GLU A 122 25.37 -6.88 -22.84
C GLU A 122 24.77 -6.58 -21.45
N THR A 123 25.60 -6.11 -20.50
CA THR A 123 25.17 -5.90 -19.10
C THR A 123 25.41 -4.46 -18.63
N HIS A 124 24.46 -3.91 -17.86
CA HIS A 124 24.58 -2.63 -17.18
C HIS A 124 24.48 -2.83 -15.66
N ASN A 125 25.54 -2.49 -14.91
CA ASN A 125 25.61 -2.66 -13.46
C ASN A 125 25.80 -1.31 -12.76
N GLN A 126 25.01 -1.04 -11.73
CA GLN A 126 25.16 0.12 -10.83
C GLN A 126 25.21 -0.37 -9.39
N ILE A 127 26.33 -0.12 -8.71
CA ILE A 127 26.63 -0.69 -7.39
C ILE A 127 27.08 0.44 -6.47
N SER A 128 26.50 0.50 -5.27
CA SER A 128 26.86 1.43 -4.20
C SER A 128 26.94 0.69 -2.87
N SER A 129 27.91 1.02 -2.03
CA SER A 129 28.10 0.39 -0.72
C SER A 129 27.13 0.89 0.34
N GLU A 130 26.61 2.11 0.19
CA GLU A 130 25.74 2.75 1.18
C GLU A 130 24.33 2.96 0.64
N SER A 131 24.19 3.72 -0.44
CA SER A 131 22.88 4.03 -1.03
C SER A 131 22.94 4.27 -2.53
N LEU A 132 21.90 3.84 -3.23
CA LEU A 132 21.64 4.16 -4.63
C LEU A 132 20.30 4.91 -4.68
N ASN A 133 20.33 6.18 -5.08
CA ASN A 133 19.14 7.01 -5.21
C ASN A 133 18.91 7.33 -6.69
N ILE A 134 17.72 6.99 -7.21
CA ILE A 134 17.29 7.37 -8.55
C ILE A 134 16.02 8.21 -8.39
N VAL A 135 16.08 9.46 -8.86
CA VAL A 135 15.03 10.45 -8.68
C VAL A 135 14.72 11.08 -10.04
N ALA A 136 13.43 11.16 -10.37
CA ALA A 136 12.93 11.88 -11.53
C ALA A 136 11.84 12.86 -11.07
N ASP A 137 11.84 14.07 -11.62
CA ASP A 137 10.76 15.05 -11.42
C ASP A 137 9.51 14.69 -12.25
N GLY A 138 9.74 14.15 -13.45
CA GLY A 138 8.72 13.63 -14.34
C GLY A 138 8.45 12.14 -14.13
N GLN A 139 8.43 11.39 -15.24
CA GLN A 139 8.18 9.96 -15.22
C GLN A 139 9.43 9.15 -14.86
N PHE A 140 9.25 8.14 -14.01
CA PHE A 140 10.19 7.04 -13.85
C PHE A 140 9.57 5.76 -14.43
N SER A 141 10.34 5.00 -15.22
CA SER A 141 9.90 3.73 -15.78
C SER A 141 11.03 2.70 -15.83
N MET A 142 10.68 1.44 -15.62
CA MET A 142 11.57 0.28 -15.73
C MET A 142 10.83 -0.79 -16.52
N THR A 143 11.44 -1.31 -17.58
CA THR A 143 10.84 -2.31 -18.46
C THR A 143 11.86 -3.40 -18.77
N ASN A 144 11.48 -4.67 -18.59
CA ASN A 144 12.20 -5.80 -19.18
C ASN A 144 11.35 -6.35 -20.34
N ALA A 145 11.97 -6.55 -21.50
CA ALA A 145 11.27 -6.97 -22.71
C ALA A 145 11.05 -8.48 -22.81
N LYS A 146 11.86 -9.29 -22.11
CA LYS A 146 11.86 -10.75 -22.26
C LYS A 146 11.56 -11.45 -20.95
N ASP A 147 12.42 -11.24 -19.98
CA ASP A 147 12.43 -12.02 -18.74
C ASP A 147 11.88 -11.21 -17.56
N ASN A 148 12.46 -11.39 -16.38
CA ASN A 148 11.90 -10.90 -15.12
C ASN A 148 12.43 -9.51 -14.73
N ILE A 149 11.64 -8.78 -13.95
CA ILE A 149 12.11 -7.68 -13.10
C ILE A 149 12.14 -8.21 -11.67
N THR A 150 13.28 -8.12 -11.00
CA THR A 150 13.44 -8.57 -9.61
C THR A 150 13.75 -7.38 -8.70
N LEU A 151 12.95 -7.19 -7.66
CA LEU A 151 13.14 -6.16 -6.63
C LEU A 151 13.20 -6.84 -5.27
N SER A 152 14.31 -6.68 -4.55
CA SER A 152 14.56 -7.39 -3.29
C SER A 152 15.22 -6.47 -2.26
N ALA A 153 14.70 -6.50 -1.03
CA ALA A 153 15.38 -5.96 0.15
C ALA A 153 15.78 -7.13 1.05
N HIS A 154 17.09 -7.39 1.20
CA HIS A 154 17.57 -8.60 1.89
C HIS A 154 17.41 -8.54 3.41
N THR A 155 17.70 -7.39 4.00
CA THR A 155 17.58 -7.16 5.45
C THR A 155 16.55 -6.08 5.79
N GLY A 156 16.35 -5.13 4.87
CA GLY A 156 15.47 -3.98 5.06
C GLY A 156 14.04 -4.21 4.55
N LYS A 157 13.25 -3.14 4.63
CA LYS A 157 11.88 -3.08 4.12
C LYS A 157 11.87 -2.75 2.62
N LEU A 158 11.09 -3.49 1.84
CA LEU A 158 10.68 -3.09 0.50
C LEU A 158 9.39 -2.26 0.60
N GLU A 159 9.38 -1.05 0.03
CA GLU A 159 8.26 -0.11 0.12
C GLU A 159 7.87 0.43 -1.25
N ALA A 160 6.58 0.41 -1.57
CA ALA A 160 6.00 1.04 -2.75
C ALA A 160 4.78 1.87 -2.33
N THR A 161 4.81 3.17 -2.59
CA THR A 161 3.75 4.12 -2.23
C THR A 161 3.41 5.02 -3.40
N ALA A 162 2.14 5.37 -3.53
CA ALA A 162 1.64 6.35 -4.49
C ALA A 162 0.62 7.27 -3.82
N LYS A 163 0.57 8.53 -4.24
CA LYS A 163 -0.46 9.47 -3.80
C LYS A 163 -1.83 9.15 -4.41
N GLN A 164 -1.82 8.56 -5.61
CA GLN A 164 -3.00 8.09 -6.33
C GLN A 164 -3.01 6.56 -6.26
N ASP A 165 -3.35 5.91 -7.38
CA ASP A 165 -3.53 4.47 -7.44
C ASP A 165 -2.20 3.71 -7.51
N VAL A 166 -2.21 2.51 -6.91
CA VAL A 166 -1.21 1.46 -7.13
C VAL A 166 -1.91 0.30 -7.82
N ASN A 167 -1.48 -0.03 -9.04
CA ASN A 167 -2.01 -1.16 -9.80
C ASN A 167 -0.99 -2.29 -9.88
N ILE A 168 -1.36 -3.47 -9.39
CA ILE A 168 -0.55 -4.69 -9.45
C ILE A 168 -1.37 -5.74 -10.17
N ALA A 169 -0.90 -6.16 -11.36
CA ALA A 169 -1.64 -7.08 -12.21
C ALA A 169 -0.71 -8.06 -12.93
N SER A 170 -1.22 -9.29 -13.09
CA SER A 170 -0.67 -10.28 -14.02
C SER A 170 -1.70 -10.50 -15.11
N SER A 171 -1.29 -10.33 -16.38
CA SER A 171 -2.21 -10.40 -17.52
C SER A 171 -2.56 -11.83 -17.93
N THR A 172 -1.71 -12.80 -17.60
CA THR A 172 -1.82 -14.18 -18.10
C THR A 172 -1.82 -15.25 -17.03
N LYS A 173 -1.25 -14.98 -15.86
CA LYS A 173 -1.10 -15.97 -14.78
C LYS A 173 -1.68 -15.42 -13.48
N GLU A 174 -0.88 -15.31 -12.45
CA GLU A 174 -1.32 -15.00 -11.09
C GLU A 174 -0.54 -13.84 -10.46
N VAL A 175 -1.11 -13.31 -9.38
CA VAL A 175 -0.43 -12.43 -8.43
C VAL A 175 -0.36 -13.19 -7.12
N GLU A 176 0.85 -13.58 -6.73
CA GLU A 176 1.10 -14.31 -5.48
C GLU A 176 1.63 -13.34 -4.41
N VAL A 177 1.00 -13.33 -3.23
CA VAL A 177 1.46 -12.57 -2.07
C VAL A 177 1.71 -13.56 -0.93
N VAL A 178 2.98 -13.79 -0.63
CA VAL A 178 3.42 -14.72 0.42
C VAL A 178 4.10 -13.94 1.54
N ALA A 179 3.71 -14.22 2.78
CA ALA A 179 4.36 -13.70 3.96
C ALA A 179 4.48 -14.79 5.03
N THR A 180 5.62 -14.86 5.72
CA THR A 180 5.83 -15.83 6.81
C THR A 180 4.92 -15.55 8.01
N ASN A 181 4.71 -14.28 8.32
CA ASN A 181 4.04 -13.89 9.56
C ASN A 181 2.59 -13.45 9.30
N LYS A 182 2.40 -12.40 8.49
CA LYS A 182 1.11 -11.73 8.37
C LYS A 182 0.94 -11.00 7.05
N ILE A 183 -0.27 -11.06 6.49
CA ILE A 183 -0.74 -10.21 5.39
C ILE A 183 -1.89 -9.35 5.92
N THR A 184 -1.91 -8.06 5.56
CA THR A 184 -3.00 -7.14 5.94
C THR A 184 -3.37 -6.26 4.76
N LEU A 185 -4.65 -6.26 4.40
CA LEU A 185 -5.25 -5.41 3.39
C LEU A 185 -6.23 -4.48 4.08
N THR A 186 -6.06 -3.17 3.95
CA THR A 186 -6.87 -2.16 4.66
C THR A 186 -7.37 -1.10 3.71
N ALA A 187 -8.66 -0.76 3.80
CA ALA A 187 -9.28 0.31 3.01
C ALA A 187 -10.45 0.94 3.77
N GLY A 188 -10.47 2.27 3.92
CA GLY A 188 -11.61 3.00 4.49
C GLY A 188 -12.07 2.54 5.89
N GLY A 189 -11.15 1.99 6.70
CA GLY A 189 -11.45 1.42 8.01
C GLY A 189 -11.89 -0.05 8.01
N ALA A 190 -12.09 -0.67 6.84
CA ALA A 190 -12.23 -2.12 6.70
C ALA A 190 -10.86 -2.79 6.54
N SER A 191 -10.73 -4.03 6.98
CA SER A 191 -9.51 -4.82 6.78
C SER A 191 -9.76 -6.32 6.59
N ILE A 192 -8.82 -6.95 5.88
CA ILE A 192 -8.67 -8.40 5.77
C ILE A 192 -7.26 -8.74 6.26
N THR A 193 -7.15 -9.64 7.24
CA THR A 193 -5.88 -10.07 7.83
C THR A 193 -5.74 -11.58 7.73
N LEU A 194 -4.58 -12.03 7.24
CA LEU A 194 -4.14 -13.43 7.30
C LEU A 194 -3.01 -13.50 8.33
N ASP A 195 -3.19 -14.31 9.37
CA ASP A 195 -2.28 -14.41 10.52
C ASP A 195 -2.23 -15.86 11.02
N GLY A 196 -1.13 -16.56 10.72
CA GLY A 196 -1.02 -18.00 10.90
C GLY A 196 -2.10 -18.77 10.13
N ALA A 197 -2.92 -19.55 10.84
CA ALA A 197 -4.05 -20.30 10.27
C ALA A 197 -5.38 -19.51 10.26
N ASN A 198 -5.37 -18.24 10.71
CA ASN A 198 -6.58 -17.45 10.88
C ASN A 198 -6.77 -16.45 9.73
N ILE A 199 -8.03 -16.26 9.35
CA ILE A 199 -8.47 -15.20 8.43
C ILE A 199 -9.47 -14.31 9.20
N THR A 200 -9.14 -13.03 9.34
CA THR A 200 -9.99 -12.04 10.02
C THR A 200 -10.47 -11.00 9.04
N ILE A 201 -11.79 -10.81 8.96
CA ILE A 201 -12.42 -9.74 8.17
C ILE A 201 -13.07 -8.78 9.17
N ALA A 202 -12.56 -7.55 9.25
CA ALA A 202 -13.11 -6.51 10.11
C ALA A 202 -13.71 -5.40 9.25
N ALA A 203 -15.03 -5.22 9.32
CA ALA A 203 -15.76 -4.20 8.58
C ALA A 203 -17.07 -3.85 9.31
N LYS A 204 -17.59 -2.63 9.11
CA LYS A 204 -18.89 -2.21 9.66
C LYS A 204 -20.05 -3.08 9.14
N GLN A 205 -19.96 -3.52 7.89
CA GLN A 205 -20.93 -4.38 7.24
C GLN A 205 -20.18 -5.33 6.32
N PHE A 206 -20.56 -6.61 6.33
CA PHE A 206 -20.04 -7.63 5.42
C PHE A 206 -21.19 -8.13 4.55
N THR A 207 -21.02 -8.09 3.23
CA THR A 207 -22.01 -8.59 2.26
C THR A 207 -21.41 -9.73 1.47
N GLU A 208 -21.96 -10.93 1.63
CA GLU A 208 -21.60 -12.12 0.86
C GLU A 208 -22.73 -12.43 -0.11
N LYS A 209 -22.42 -12.73 -1.38
CA LYS A 209 -23.38 -13.20 -2.37
C LYS A 209 -22.96 -14.58 -2.85
N ALA A 210 -23.70 -15.62 -2.46
CA ALA A 210 -23.43 -16.99 -2.87
C ALA A 210 -24.72 -17.74 -3.23
N GLY A 211 -24.63 -18.69 -4.17
CA GLY A 211 -25.76 -19.58 -4.51
C GLY A 211 -26.02 -20.68 -3.47
N LYS A 212 -25.05 -20.93 -2.58
CA LYS A 212 -25.15 -21.85 -1.43
C LYS A 212 -24.14 -21.42 -0.37
N HIS A 213 -24.55 -21.38 0.88
CA HIS A 213 -23.64 -21.24 2.02
C HIS A 213 -23.46 -22.60 2.69
N SER A 214 -22.26 -23.16 2.64
CA SER A 214 -21.90 -24.37 3.38
C SER A 214 -20.93 -23.96 4.49
N LYS A 215 -21.47 -23.63 5.65
CA LYS A 215 -20.65 -23.44 6.85
C LYS A 215 -20.61 -24.79 7.57
N ALA A 216 -19.41 -25.23 7.98
CA ALA A 216 -19.31 -26.32 8.94
C ALA A 216 -20.15 -25.93 10.18
N GLY A 217 -20.88 -26.88 10.76
CA GLY A 217 -21.60 -26.63 12.01
C GLY A 217 -20.63 -26.05 13.05
N GLY A 218 -21.10 -25.08 13.84
CA GLY A 218 -20.27 -24.53 14.91
C GLY A 218 -19.76 -25.64 15.83
N GLY A 219 -18.51 -25.55 16.26
CA GLY A 219 -18.01 -26.40 17.33
C GLY A 219 -18.85 -26.15 18.57
N MET A 220 -19.55 -27.18 19.04
CA MET A 220 -20.24 -27.15 20.31
C MET A 220 -19.19 -27.53 21.35
N ASP A 221 -18.56 -26.54 21.99
CA ASP A 221 -17.79 -26.81 23.20
C ASP A 221 -18.81 -27.23 24.26
N GLY A 222 -18.96 -28.54 24.43
CA GLY A 222 -19.90 -29.19 25.33
C GLY A 222 -19.51 -29.00 26.78
N LEU A 223 -19.20 -27.77 27.21
CA LEU A 223 -19.54 -27.35 28.54
C LEU A 223 -21.04 -27.13 28.50
N GLY A 224 -21.80 -28.20 28.76
CA GLY A 224 -23.24 -28.12 29.00
C GLY A 224 -23.46 -26.89 29.86
N LEU A 225 -24.15 -25.91 29.27
CA LEU A 225 -24.35 -24.57 29.79
C LEU A 225 -24.54 -24.69 31.31
N LEU A 226 -23.47 -24.44 32.08
CA LEU A 226 -23.55 -24.36 33.52
C LEU A 226 -24.56 -23.26 33.71
N GLY A 227 -25.76 -23.65 34.15
CA GLY A 227 -26.98 -22.85 34.05
C GLY A 227 -26.63 -21.38 34.21
N LEU A 228 -26.73 -20.63 33.11
CA LEU A 228 -26.77 -19.18 33.17
C LEU A 228 -27.70 -18.90 34.33
N PRO A 229 -27.32 -18.08 35.33
CA PRO A 229 -28.13 -17.92 36.52
C PRO A 229 -29.53 -17.57 36.07
N SER A 230 -30.41 -18.56 36.08
CA SER A 230 -31.83 -18.39 35.91
C SER A 230 -32.19 -17.78 37.24
N LYS A 231 -32.08 -16.46 37.31
CA LYS A 231 -32.76 -15.70 38.34
C LYS A 231 -34.18 -16.21 38.23
N SER A 232 -34.58 -17.04 39.19
CA SER A 232 -35.98 -17.31 39.45
C SER A 232 -36.60 -15.93 39.44
N ILE A 233 -37.38 -15.65 38.39
CA ILE A 233 -38.05 -14.38 38.24
C ILE A 233 -39.07 -14.39 39.37
N GLU A 234 -38.63 -13.92 40.54
CA GLU A 234 -39.50 -13.24 41.46
C GLU A 234 -40.07 -12.10 40.62
N THR A 235 -41.35 -12.29 40.28
CA THR A 235 -42.24 -11.43 39.53
C THR A 235 -41.93 -9.95 39.79
N ASP A 236 -41.26 -9.33 38.82
CA ASP A 236 -41.38 -7.89 38.58
C ASP A 236 -42.72 -7.72 37.84
N ASP A 237 -43.61 -6.89 38.38
CA ASP A 237 -45.01 -6.67 37.94
C ASP A 237 -45.15 -6.16 36.48
N ASN A 238 -44.04 -6.09 35.73
CA ASN A 238 -43.98 -5.66 34.33
C ASN A 238 -43.54 -6.74 33.33
N LEU A 239 -43.29 -7.98 33.76
CA LEU A 239 -43.11 -9.09 32.82
C LEU A 239 -44.49 -9.61 32.39
N ARG A 240 -44.97 -9.18 31.21
CA ARG A 240 -46.19 -9.73 30.60
C ARG A 240 -45.94 -11.16 30.14
N ILE A 241 -46.10 -12.12 31.04
CA ILE A 241 -46.21 -13.54 30.71
C ILE A 241 -47.55 -13.70 29.99
N VAL A 242 -47.50 -14.09 28.71
CA VAL A 242 -48.69 -14.48 27.96
C VAL A 242 -48.78 -16.00 28.03
N TYR A 243 -49.87 -16.50 28.58
CA TYR A 243 -50.24 -17.91 28.57
C TYR A 243 -51.05 -18.19 27.32
N ASP A 244 -50.78 -19.31 26.65
CA ASP A 244 -51.50 -19.75 25.46
C ASP A 244 -51.98 -21.20 25.63
N GLU A 245 -53.27 -21.46 25.37
CA GLU A 245 -53.86 -22.79 25.52
C GLU A 245 -54.75 -23.11 24.31
N GLY A 246 -54.71 -24.35 23.82
CA GLY A 246 -55.55 -24.84 22.73
C GLY A 246 -55.89 -26.32 22.90
N PHE A 247 -57.10 -26.70 22.50
CA PHE A 247 -57.64 -28.06 22.70
C PHE A 247 -57.59 -28.87 21.41
N ILE A 248 -57.54 -30.20 21.54
CA ILE A 248 -57.77 -31.16 20.46
C ILE A 248 -59.06 -31.90 20.80
N ILE A 249 -60.07 -31.80 19.93
CA ILE A 249 -61.32 -32.54 20.06
C ILE A 249 -61.16 -33.89 19.37
N VAL A 250 -61.38 -34.95 20.14
CA VAL A 250 -61.32 -36.35 19.69
C VAL A 250 -62.66 -37.04 19.92
N ASP A 251 -62.95 -38.05 19.11
CA ASP A 251 -64.09 -38.93 19.27
C ASP A 251 -63.89 -39.84 20.49
N GLU A 252 -64.92 -39.96 21.34
CA GLU A 252 -64.80 -40.62 22.64
C GLU A 252 -64.55 -42.14 22.51
N ASP A 253 -65.12 -42.77 21.47
CA ASP A 253 -65.03 -44.21 21.27
C ASP A 253 -63.75 -44.61 20.50
N THR A 254 -63.36 -43.79 19.53
CA THR A 254 -62.26 -44.12 18.60
C THR A 254 -60.96 -43.38 18.90
N GLN A 255 -61.00 -42.33 19.73
CA GLN A 255 -59.90 -41.40 20.03
C GLN A 255 -59.33 -40.70 18.78
N GLU A 256 -60.05 -40.72 17.66
CA GLU A 256 -59.65 -40.05 16.44
C GLU A 256 -60.01 -38.55 16.51
N PRO A 257 -59.14 -37.64 16.02
CA PRO A 257 -59.47 -36.21 16.00
C PRO A 257 -60.68 -35.92 15.12
N ILE A 258 -61.60 -35.08 15.62
CA ILE A 258 -62.82 -34.70 14.89
C ILE A 258 -62.58 -33.38 14.14
N PRO A 259 -62.40 -33.39 12.81
CA PRO A 259 -62.29 -32.17 12.02
C PRO A 259 -63.66 -31.52 11.80
N ASN A 260 -63.67 -30.21 11.56
CA ASN A 260 -64.87 -29.43 11.24
C ASN A 260 -65.98 -29.46 12.31
N CYS A 261 -65.61 -29.67 13.58
CA CYS A 261 -66.54 -29.69 14.69
C CYS A 261 -66.75 -28.29 15.26
N HIS A 262 -68.01 -27.90 15.49
CA HIS A 262 -68.34 -26.63 16.13
C HIS A 262 -68.11 -26.71 17.64
N TYR A 263 -67.29 -25.80 18.15
CA TYR A 263 -66.97 -25.73 19.57
C TYR A 263 -67.17 -24.31 20.12
N LYS A 264 -67.33 -24.24 21.45
CA LYS A 264 -67.40 -23.00 22.22
C LYS A 264 -66.48 -23.12 23.43
N ILE A 265 -65.50 -22.23 23.54
CA ILE A 265 -64.65 -22.09 24.73
C ILE A 265 -65.21 -20.94 25.57
N THR A 266 -65.43 -21.17 26.86
CA THR A 266 -65.87 -20.16 27.82
C THR A 266 -64.73 -19.86 28.80
N LYS A 267 -64.36 -18.58 28.90
CA LYS A 267 -63.36 -18.09 29.85
C LYS A 267 -63.99 -17.81 31.23
N PRO A 268 -63.20 -17.70 32.31
CA PRO A 268 -63.72 -17.40 33.65
C PRO A 268 -64.48 -16.07 33.74
N ASP A 269 -64.15 -15.08 32.90
CA ASP A 269 -64.83 -13.78 32.81
C ASP A 269 -66.21 -13.86 32.12
N GLY A 270 -66.61 -15.05 31.67
CA GLY A 270 -67.87 -15.31 30.96
C GLY A 270 -67.83 -14.98 29.47
N THR A 271 -66.71 -14.50 28.93
CA THR A 271 -66.54 -14.32 27.49
C THR A 271 -66.42 -15.68 26.80
N THR A 272 -66.94 -15.76 25.57
CA THR A 272 -67.02 -17.02 24.84
C THR A 272 -66.44 -16.89 23.44
N GLU A 273 -65.56 -17.82 23.08
CA GLU A 273 -64.94 -17.91 21.76
C GLU A 273 -65.51 -19.14 21.04
N MET A 274 -66.13 -18.91 19.88
CA MET A 274 -66.71 -19.97 19.06
C MET A 274 -65.85 -20.21 17.82
N GLY A 275 -65.70 -21.47 17.43
CA GLY A 275 -64.91 -21.83 16.26
C GLY A 275 -65.30 -23.18 15.67
N ILE A 276 -64.58 -23.54 14.62
CA ILE A 276 -64.65 -24.84 13.95
C ILE A 276 -63.27 -25.45 14.03
N THR A 277 -63.16 -26.73 14.44
CA THR A 277 -61.86 -27.41 14.52
C THR A 277 -61.22 -27.59 13.14
N ASP A 278 -59.88 -27.54 13.10
CA ASP A 278 -59.13 -27.77 11.87
C ASP A 278 -59.13 -29.26 11.44
N LYS A 279 -58.42 -29.57 10.35
CA LYS A 279 -58.29 -30.94 9.82
C LYS A 279 -57.64 -31.95 10.79
N TYR A 280 -57.08 -31.50 11.91
CA TYR A 280 -56.48 -32.30 12.97
C TYR A 280 -57.26 -32.21 14.30
N GLY A 281 -58.51 -31.71 14.28
CA GLY A 281 -59.33 -31.57 15.47
C GLY A 281 -58.92 -30.44 16.42
N LYS A 282 -58.01 -29.54 16.02
CA LYS A 282 -57.50 -28.47 16.88
C LYS A 282 -58.44 -27.28 16.94
N THR A 283 -58.60 -26.72 18.14
CA THR A 283 -59.23 -25.41 18.35
C THR A 283 -58.23 -24.28 18.09
N LYS A 284 -58.75 -23.06 17.91
CA LYS A 284 -57.95 -21.83 17.99
C LYS A 284 -57.30 -21.73 19.38
N VAL A 285 -56.06 -21.27 19.40
CA VAL A 285 -55.31 -20.97 20.63
C VAL A 285 -55.88 -19.71 21.27
N ILE A 286 -56.12 -19.79 22.58
CA ILE A 286 -56.57 -18.68 23.42
C ILE A 286 -55.37 -18.14 24.19
N GLU A 287 -55.09 -16.86 24.01
CA GLU A 287 -54.06 -16.15 24.76
C GLU A 287 -54.69 -15.45 25.98
N SER A 288 -54.02 -15.53 27.14
CA SER A 288 -54.39 -14.86 28.37
C SER A 288 -53.17 -14.32 29.11
N TYR A 289 -53.35 -13.30 29.94
CA TYR A 289 -52.29 -12.72 30.77
C TYR A 289 -52.24 -13.35 32.18
N THR A 290 -53.17 -14.25 32.47
CA THR A 290 -53.30 -14.99 33.73
C THR A 290 -53.60 -16.47 33.45
N ILE A 291 -53.22 -17.35 34.36
CA ILE A 291 -53.63 -18.77 34.30
C ILE A 291 -55.14 -18.83 34.57
N GLU A 292 -55.89 -19.36 33.61
CA GLU A 292 -57.35 -19.40 33.62
C GLU A 292 -57.85 -20.81 33.30
N GLU A 293 -58.87 -21.27 34.03
CA GLU A 293 -59.53 -22.53 33.74
C GLU A 293 -60.55 -22.32 32.61
N LEU A 294 -60.27 -22.90 31.44
CA LEU A 294 -61.13 -22.79 30.27
C LEU A 294 -62.11 -23.96 30.20
N LYS A 295 -63.38 -23.67 29.95
CA LYS A 295 -64.40 -24.71 29.73
C LYS A 295 -64.72 -24.83 28.24
N ILE A 296 -64.54 -26.02 27.67
CA ILE A 296 -64.90 -26.31 26.28
C ILE A 296 -66.23 -27.06 26.21
N GLU A 297 -67.12 -26.60 25.34
CA GLU A 297 -68.39 -27.23 25.02
C GLU A 297 -68.42 -27.53 23.53
N VAL A 298 -68.66 -28.80 23.19
CA VAL A 298 -68.77 -29.27 21.82
C VAL A 298 -70.25 -29.40 21.49
N LYS A 299 -70.68 -28.83 20.35
CA LYS A 299 -72.07 -28.92 19.92
C LYS A 299 -72.21 -30.13 18.98
N SER A 300 -72.91 -31.18 19.44
CA SER A 300 -73.26 -32.35 18.60
C SER A 300 -74.27 -31.98 17.52
#